data_AF-A0A931PSD9-F1
#
_entry.id   AF-A0A931PSD9-F1
#
_cell.length_a   1.000
_cell.length_b   1.000
_cell.length_c   1.000
_cell.angle_alpha   90.00
_cell.angle_beta   90.00
_cell.angle_gamma   90.00
#
_symmetry.space_group_name_H-M   'P 1'
#
loop_
_entity.id
_entity.type
_entity.pdbx_description
1 polymer ?
#
loop_
_entity_poly.entity_id
_entity_poly.type
_entity_poly.pdbx_seq_one_letter_code
_entity_poly.pdbx_strand_id
1 'polypeptide(L)'
;MIRGISRIVTIGVFFFLAWTIIMDLHSLSRDTQDLNDNSEIKQTSCMVLVQLEIPSDASPDKRAQLQDQTVVVMQNRISNLNLSDASVKPIGHERVLTELPKVPYFETCEQLVSIRGLLEFKKVLKSSPVLGTLKPENISQAMLRGRECFIERLKDKCEEYLVETQPLLTGAALEPGKTRFKNRSQDSYEVCLRITETKYLAKEVNKVVALTLNGQVYGLFLITPEFFSNSSYEACIDGHFNQDEVQLLAAVLNAGALPIELRIVEKGTVSAHPNLVWIFVILIIGAVILYLVLKRKSGRSSLQTTS
;
A
#
# COMPACT_ATOMS: atom_id res chain seq x y z
N MET A 1 -1.08 20.52 68.84
CA MET A 1 -0.33 19.49 68.09
C MET A 1 -1.21 18.51 67.29
N ILE A 2 -2.49 18.29 67.63
CA ILE A 2 -3.34 17.23 67.03
C ILE A 2 -3.85 17.54 65.60
N ARG A 3 -3.92 18.81 65.18
CA ARG A 3 -4.38 19.20 63.82
C ARG A 3 -3.37 18.95 62.69
N GLY A 4 -2.08 18.80 62.99
CA GLY A 4 -1.04 18.55 61.99
C GLY A 4 -0.98 17.10 61.49
N ILE A 5 -1.25 16.16 62.40
CA ILE A 5 -1.18 14.72 62.13
C ILE A 5 -2.33 14.28 61.21
N SER A 6 -3.52 14.86 61.38
CA SER A 6 -4.69 14.55 60.54
C SER A 6 -4.46 14.83 59.05
N ARG A 7 -3.79 15.94 58.70
CA ARG A 7 -3.51 16.28 57.28
C ARG A 7 -2.48 15.35 56.63
N ILE A 8 -1.49 14.89 57.39
CA ILE A 8 -0.45 13.97 56.89
C ILE A 8 -1.05 12.59 56.63
N VAL A 9 -1.95 12.13 57.51
CA VAL A 9 -2.67 10.86 57.34
C VAL A 9 -3.59 10.90 56.12
N THR A 10 -4.30 12.00 55.86
CA THR A 10 -5.17 12.10 54.67
C THR A 10 -4.38 12.10 53.35
N ILE A 11 -3.20 12.74 53.33
CA ILE A 11 -2.33 12.77 52.14
C ILE A 11 -1.73 11.38 51.88
N GLY A 12 -1.32 10.66 52.94
CA GLY A 12 -0.81 9.29 52.83
C GLY A 12 -1.84 8.30 52.28
N VAL A 13 -3.09 8.39 52.73
CA VAL A 13 -4.20 7.54 52.23
C VAL A 13 -4.51 7.81 50.75
N PHE A 14 -4.44 9.08 50.32
CA PHE A 14 -4.63 9.44 48.90
C PHE A 14 -3.50 8.91 48.01
N PHE A 15 -2.25 8.97 48.47
CA PHE A 15 -1.12 8.40 47.73
C PHE A 15 -1.22 6.87 47.61
N PHE A 16 -1.70 6.20 48.66
CA PHE A 16 -1.88 4.76 48.65
C PHE A 16 -3.01 4.33 47.72
N LEU A 17 -4.16 5.02 47.74
CA LEU A 17 -5.25 4.78 46.80
C LEU A 17 -4.87 5.10 45.34
N ALA A 18 -4.10 6.17 45.11
CA ALA A 18 -3.58 6.48 43.79
C ALA A 18 -2.60 5.40 43.30
N TRP A 19 -1.74 4.89 44.18
CA TRP A 19 -0.81 3.81 43.87
C TRP A 19 -1.53 2.49 43.53
N THR A 20 -2.60 2.13 44.27
CA THR A 20 -3.38 0.93 43.97
C THR A 20 -4.13 1.05 42.65
N ILE A 21 -4.71 2.22 42.34
CA ILE A 21 -5.36 2.45 41.05
C ILE A 21 -4.36 2.40 39.90
N ILE A 22 -3.13 2.92 40.09
CA ILE A 22 -2.06 2.86 39.09
C ILE A 22 -1.55 1.42 38.90
N MET A 23 -1.45 0.62 39.97
CA MET A 23 -1.09 -0.80 39.89
C MET A 23 -2.20 -1.65 39.23
N ASP A 24 -3.47 -1.41 39.55
CA ASP A 24 -4.60 -2.11 38.93
C ASP A 24 -4.73 -1.76 37.43
N LEU A 25 -4.46 -0.51 37.06
CA LEU A 25 -4.42 -0.09 35.65
C LEU A 25 -3.27 -0.75 34.88
N HIS A 26 -2.14 -1.03 35.55
CA HIS A 26 -1.03 -1.80 34.98
C HIS A 26 -1.38 -3.29 34.85
N SER A 27 -2.27 -3.83 35.71
CA SER A 27 -2.73 -5.22 35.60
C SER A 27 -3.72 -5.43 34.46
N LEU A 28 -4.66 -4.50 34.26
CA LEU A 28 -5.61 -4.48 33.12
C LEU A 28 -4.92 -4.32 31.76
N SER A 29 -3.70 -3.78 31.74
CA SER A 29 -2.86 -3.69 30.54
C SER A 29 -2.28 -5.05 30.10
N ARG A 30 -2.20 -6.05 30.98
CA ARG A 30 -1.63 -7.37 30.61
C ARG A 30 -2.69 -8.31 30.04
N ASP A 31 -3.92 -8.26 30.56
CA ASP A 31 -5.00 -9.14 30.08
C ASP A 31 -5.50 -8.81 28.65
N THR A 32 -5.19 -7.63 28.11
CA THR A 32 -5.53 -7.29 26.71
C THR A 32 -4.54 -7.87 25.69
N GLN A 33 -3.45 -8.49 26.13
CA GLN A 33 -2.42 -9.04 25.25
C GLN A 33 -2.62 -10.54 24.97
N ASP A 34 -3.44 -11.23 25.77
CA ASP A 34 -3.64 -12.69 25.70
C ASP A 34 -5.01 -13.12 25.11
N LEU A 35 -5.84 -12.18 24.64
CA LEU A 35 -6.97 -12.51 23.77
C LEU A 35 -6.49 -12.63 22.32
N ASN A 36 -5.85 -13.77 22.10
CA ASN A 36 -5.39 -14.30 20.83
C ASN A 36 -6.57 -14.54 19.86
N ASP A 37 -6.34 -14.16 18.60
CA ASP A 37 -6.57 -15.04 17.45
C ASP A 37 -8.02 -15.44 17.16
N ASN A 38 -8.72 -14.55 16.44
CA ASN A 38 -9.36 -14.82 15.16
C ASN A 38 -10.21 -13.59 14.73
N SER A 39 -10.01 -13.12 13.49
CA SER A 39 -10.90 -12.21 12.72
C SER A 39 -10.96 -10.69 12.97
N GLU A 40 -9.87 -10.01 13.31
CA GLU A 40 -9.74 -8.58 12.97
C GLU A 40 -8.33 -8.31 12.44
N ILE A 41 -8.18 -8.22 11.12
CA ILE A 41 -7.03 -7.56 10.52
C ILE A 41 -6.96 -6.19 11.20
N LYS A 42 -5.88 -5.91 11.94
CA LYS A 42 -5.62 -4.58 12.51
C LYS A 42 -5.55 -3.59 11.35
N GLN A 43 -6.70 -3.07 10.95
CA GLN A 43 -6.83 -2.07 9.90
C GLN A 43 -6.09 -0.85 10.40
N THR A 44 -4.87 -0.69 9.90
CA THR A 44 -4.02 0.42 10.31
C THR A 44 -3.83 1.32 9.12
N SER A 45 -4.02 2.61 9.33
CA SER A 45 -3.80 3.59 8.26
C SER A 45 -2.29 3.71 8.04
N CYS A 46 -1.85 3.67 6.80
CA CYS A 46 -0.45 3.81 6.42
C CYS A 46 -0.20 5.19 5.83
N MET A 47 0.94 5.76 6.17
CA MET A 47 1.46 7.00 5.62
C MET A 47 2.79 6.68 4.94
N VAL A 48 2.93 7.06 3.67
CA VAL A 48 4.15 6.88 2.89
C VAL A 48 4.50 8.20 2.21
N LEU A 49 5.66 8.76 2.52
CA LEU A 49 6.24 9.89 1.82
C LEU A 49 7.28 9.38 0.83
N VAL A 50 7.06 9.65 -0.45
CA VAL A 50 7.99 9.29 -1.52
C VAL A 50 8.60 10.52 -2.15
N GLN A 51 9.82 10.38 -2.66
CA GLN A 51 10.54 11.37 -3.44
C GLN A 51 10.70 10.88 -4.88
N LEU A 52 10.39 11.74 -5.84
CA LEU A 52 10.59 11.50 -7.25
C LEU A 52 12.08 11.58 -7.58
N GLU A 53 12.61 10.58 -8.28
CA GLU A 53 14.01 10.55 -8.72
C GLU A 53 14.21 11.35 -10.01
N ILE A 54 14.00 12.67 -9.92
CA ILE A 54 14.09 13.58 -11.06
C ILE A 54 15.55 13.93 -11.37
N PRO A 55 16.00 13.90 -12.65
CA PRO A 55 17.31 14.39 -13.04
C PRO A 55 17.58 15.82 -12.58
N SER A 56 18.80 16.10 -12.11
CA SER A 56 19.16 17.40 -11.53
C SER A 56 19.01 18.56 -12.53
N ASP A 57 19.19 18.29 -13.82
CA ASP A 57 19.09 19.23 -14.94
C ASP A 57 17.64 19.48 -15.44
N ALA A 58 16.64 18.79 -14.87
CA ALA A 58 15.24 19.01 -15.23
C ALA A 58 14.77 20.42 -14.87
N SER A 59 14.04 21.07 -15.78
CA SER A 59 13.46 22.40 -15.55
C SER A 59 12.39 22.39 -14.44
N PRO A 60 12.13 23.53 -13.77
CA PRO A 60 11.05 23.63 -12.78
C PRO A 60 9.68 23.18 -13.31
N ASP A 61 9.35 23.54 -14.54
CA ASP A 61 8.08 23.14 -15.17
C ASP A 61 8.02 21.62 -15.39
N LYS A 62 9.13 21.01 -15.79
CA LYS A 62 9.19 19.56 -15.98
C LYS A 62 9.03 18.81 -14.66
N ARG A 63 9.60 19.35 -13.58
CA ARG A 63 9.49 18.80 -12.23
C ARG A 63 8.04 18.83 -11.73
N ALA A 64 7.37 19.97 -11.88
CA ALA A 64 5.95 20.12 -11.54
C ALA A 64 5.09 19.15 -12.37
N GLN A 65 5.31 19.07 -13.68
CA GLN A 65 4.58 18.16 -14.55
C GLN A 65 4.73 16.69 -14.12
N LEU A 66 5.95 16.25 -13.80
CA LEU A 66 6.19 14.88 -13.34
C LEU A 66 5.52 14.60 -11.99
N GLN A 67 5.54 15.56 -11.07
CA GLN A 67 4.85 15.46 -9.78
C GLN A 67 3.33 15.35 -9.97
N ASP A 68 2.72 16.22 -10.78
CA ASP A 68 1.28 16.21 -11.06
C ASP A 68 0.85 14.88 -11.70
N GLN A 69 1.60 14.41 -12.70
CA GLN A 69 1.34 13.11 -13.33
C GLN A 69 1.45 11.96 -12.32
N THR A 70 2.42 12.01 -11.41
CA THR A 70 2.63 11.01 -10.37
C THR A 70 1.44 10.97 -9.40
N VAL A 71 0.97 12.15 -8.96
CA VAL A 71 -0.21 12.27 -8.09
C VAL A 71 -1.45 11.68 -8.76
N VAL A 72 -1.68 11.99 -10.04
CA VAL A 72 -2.82 11.44 -10.81
C VAL A 72 -2.74 9.91 -10.88
N VAL A 73 -1.59 9.34 -11.24
CA VAL A 73 -1.42 7.88 -11.32
C VAL A 73 -1.66 7.23 -9.96
N MET A 74 -1.07 7.74 -8.88
CA MET A 74 -1.29 7.20 -7.53
C MET A 74 -2.75 7.30 -7.09
N GLN A 75 -3.40 8.44 -7.31
CA GLN A 75 -4.80 8.63 -6.97
C GLN A 75 -5.70 7.66 -7.72
N ASN A 76 -5.39 7.36 -8.99
CA ASN A 76 -6.12 6.37 -9.77
C ASN A 76 -5.92 4.96 -9.22
N ARG A 77 -4.69 4.56 -8.83
CA ARG A 77 -4.45 3.23 -8.22
C ARG A 77 -5.28 3.01 -6.97
N ILE A 78 -5.26 4.00 -6.11
CA ILE A 78 -5.96 3.99 -4.84
C ILE A 78 -7.48 3.93 -5.05
N SER A 79 -7.98 4.73 -5.99
CA SER A 79 -9.40 4.72 -6.37
C SER A 79 -9.84 3.34 -6.87
N ASN A 80 -8.99 2.64 -7.63
CA ASN A 80 -9.27 1.28 -8.12
C ASN A 80 -9.32 0.21 -7.00
N LEU A 81 -8.75 0.49 -5.83
CA LEU A 81 -8.85 -0.36 -4.65
C LEU A 81 -10.06 -0.05 -3.77
N ASN A 82 -10.91 0.91 -4.16
CA ASN A 82 -12.08 1.35 -3.40
C ASN A 82 -11.75 1.80 -1.96
N LEU A 83 -10.55 2.36 -1.74
CA LEU A 83 -10.14 2.91 -0.45
C LEU A 83 -10.74 4.31 -0.27
N SER A 84 -11.96 4.38 0.27
CA SER A 84 -12.81 5.58 0.23
C SER A 84 -12.28 6.83 0.96
N ASP A 85 -11.23 6.72 1.80
CA ASP A 85 -10.66 7.84 2.55
C ASP A 85 -9.16 8.06 2.28
N ALA A 86 -8.63 7.47 1.21
CA ALA A 86 -7.23 7.59 0.87
C ALA A 86 -6.90 8.95 0.24
N SER A 87 -5.71 9.46 0.55
CA SER A 87 -5.28 10.80 0.13
C SER A 87 -3.89 10.76 -0.51
N VAL A 88 -3.72 11.47 -1.62
CA VAL A 88 -2.43 11.67 -2.30
C VAL A 88 -2.21 13.16 -2.44
N LYS A 89 -1.13 13.68 -1.86
CA LYS A 89 -0.85 15.12 -1.84
C LYS A 89 0.60 15.39 -2.24
N PRO A 90 0.85 16.34 -3.15
CA PRO A 90 2.21 16.81 -3.40
C PRO A 90 2.75 17.55 -2.17
N ILE A 91 4.01 17.34 -1.83
CA ILE A 91 4.74 18.03 -0.77
C ILE A 91 6.02 18.63 -1.36
N GLY A 92 6.17 19.95 -1.29
CA GLY A 92 7.28 20.64 -1.95
C GLY A 92 7.32 20.35 -3.46
N HIS A 93 8.52 20.27 -4.04
CA HIS A 93 8.71 20.18 -5.49
C HIS A 93 8.96 18.77 -6.04
N GLU A 94 9.23 17.80 -5.18
CA GLU A 94 9.65 16.45 -5.60
C GLU A 94 9.10 15.34 -4.70
N ARG A 95 8.21 15.66 -3.74
CA ARG A 95 7.68 14.65 -2.84
C ARG A 95 6.18 14.50 -3.00
N VAL A 96 5.70 13.30 -2.73
CA VAL A 96 4.28 12.98 -2.69
C VAL A 96 4.02 12.23 -1.39
N LEU A 97 3.08 12.74 -0.61
CA LEU A 97 2.59 12.12 0.59
C LEU A 97 1.33 11.33 0.24
N THR A 98 1.35 10.03 0.57
CA THR A 98 0.24 9.12 0.35
C THR A 98 -0.23 8.55 1.68
N GLU A 99 -1.52 8.71 1.96
CA GLU A 99 -2.20 8.22 3.16
C GLU A 99 -3.23 7.18 2.73
N LEU A 100 -3.07 5.93 3.17
CA LEU A 100 -3.94 4.81 2.83
C LEU A 100 -4.65 4.29 4.08
N PRO A 101 -5.98 4.39 4.19
CA PRO A 101 -6.74 3.83 5.30
C PRO A 101 -6.87 2.32 5.12
N LYS A 102 -6.97 1.58 6.24
CA LYS A 102 -7.44 0.18 6.27
C LYS A 102 -6.69 -0.79 5.34
N VAL A 103 -5.40 -0.57 5.08
CA VAL A 103 -4.63 -1.53 4.28
C VAL A 103 -4.27 -2.72 5.17
N PRO A 104 -4.46 -3.97 4.70
CA PRO A 104 -4.29 -5.15 5.53
C PRO A 104 -2.85 -5.31 6.06
N TYR A 105 -1.84 -4.93 5.26
CA TYR A 105 -0.43 -4.97 5.67
C TYR A 105 0.35 -3.78 5.13
N PHE A 106 1.34 -3.34 5.91
CA PHE A 106 2.20 -2.19 5.57
C PHE A 106 3.08 -2.42 4.33
N GLU A 107 3.49 -3.67 4.09
CA GLU A 107 4.26 -4.06 2.91
C GLU A 107 3.45 -3.87 1.61
N THR A 108 2.14 -4.11 1.66
CA THR A 108 1.22 -3.86 0.54
C THR A 108 1.12 -2.37 0.18
N CYS A 109 1.19 -1.48 1.18
CA CYS A 109 1.23 -0.03 0.95
C CYS A 109 2.50 0.37 0.20
N GLU A 110 3.64 -0.17 0.60
CA GLU A 110 4.93 0.11 -0.02
C GLU A 110 4.93 -0.30 -1.49
N GLN A 111 4.43 -1.51 -1.77
CA GLN A 111 4.31 -2.04 -3.12
C GLN A 111 3.39 -1.18 -4.01
N LEU A 112 2.21 -0.78 -3.51
CA LEU A 112 1.28 0.05 -4.27
C LEU A 112 1.90 1.36 -4.76
N VAL A 113 2.66 2.01 -3.88
CA VAL A 113 3.24 3.34 -4.14
C VAL A 113 4.52 3.23 -4.97
N SER A 114 5.31 2.16 -4.77
CA SER A 114 6.64 2.02 -5.39
C SER A 114 6.63 1.32 -6.75
N ILE A 115 5.64 0.49 -7.04
CA ILE A 115 5.58 -0.22 -8.33
C ILE A 115 5.40 0.79 -9.46
N ARG A 116 6.33 0.84 -10.43
CA ARG A 116 6.20 1.75 -11.57
C ARG A 116 4.98 1.43 -12.41
N GLY A 117 4.72 0.16 -12.73
CA GLY A 117 3.55 -0.26 -13.51
C GLY A 117 3.73 -0.08 -15.02
N LEU A 118 4.98 -0.10 -15.51
CA LEU A 118 5.27 -0.03 -16.94
C LEU A 118 4.91 -1.36 -17.59
N LEU A 119 3.71 -1.42 -18.18
CA LEU A 119 3.23 -2.57 -18.94
C LEU A 119 3.60 -2.44 -20.42
N GLU A 120 4.21 -3.49 -20.96
CA GLU A 120 4.60 -3.58 -22.36
C GLU A 120 4.33 -4.97 -22.94
N PHE A 121 3.83 -5.03 -24.17
CA PHE A 121 3.79 -6.26 -24.97
C PHE A 121 5.02 -6.30 -25.86
N LYS A 122 5.87 -7.32 -25.71
CA LYS A 122 7.12 -7.48 -26.47
C LYS A 122 7.11 -8.80 -27.22
N LYS A 123 7.60 -8.79 -28.45
CA LYS A 123 7.74 -10.01 -29.25
C LYS A 123 8.84 -10.89 -28.66
N VAL A 124 8.54 -12.17 -28.44
CA VAL A 124 9.51 -13.16 -27.98
C VAL A 124 10.23 -13.76 -29.17
N LEU A 125 11.56 -13.79 -29.08
CA LEU A 125 12.44 -14.38 -30.08
C LEU A 125 12.86 -15.80 -29.67
N LYS A 126 13.25 -15.97 -28.40
CA LYS A 126 13.71 -17.25 -27.82
C LYS A 126 13.35 -17.29 -26.33
N SER A 127 13.13 -18.47 -25.77
CA SER A 127 13.05 -18.71 -24.32
C SER A 127 14.02 -19.82 -23.92
N SER A 128 14.46 -19.82 -22.67
CA SER A 128 15.33 -20.84 -22.11
C SER A 128 15.13 -20.99 -20.61
N PRO A 129 14.93 -22.22 -20.09
CA PRO A 129 14.93 -22.47 -18.65
C PRO A 129 16.35 -22.49 -18.06
N VAL A 130 17.40 -22.47 -18.90
CA VAL A 130 18.79 -22.46 -18.45
C VAL A 130 19.32 -21.03 -18.44
N LEU A 131 19.54 -20.49 -17.25
CA LEU A 131 19.95 -19.09 -17.06
C LEU A 131 21.34 -18.81 -17.65
N GLY A 132 21.50 -17.62 -18.23
CA GLY A 132 22.74 -17.15 -18.84
C GLY A 132 22.99 -17.69 -20.26
N THR A 133 22.09 -18.50 -20.81
CA THR A 133 22.23 -19.03 -22.18
C THR A 133 21.77 -18.05 -23.25
N LEU A 134 20.79 -17.20 -22.93
CA LEU A 134 20.29 -16.19 -23.85
C LEU A 134 21.12 -14.91 -23.74
N LYS A 135 21.60 -14.41 -24.88
CA LYS A 135 22.32 -13.15 -24.98
C LYS A 135 21.74 -12.31 -26.12
N PRO A 136 21.46 -11.02 -25.90
CA PRO A 136 21.14 -10.10 -26.97
C PRO A 136 22.25 -10.06 -28.02
N GLU A 137 21.88 -10.20 -29.29
CA GLU A 137 22.80 -10.11 -30.42
C GLU A 137 23.03 -8.65 -30.86
N ASN A 138 22.09 -7.75 -30.53
CA ASN A 138 22.14 -6.33 -30.84
C ASN A 138 21.26 -5.51 -29.88
N ILE A 139 21.28 -4.18 -30.01
CA ILE A 139 20.54 -3.23 -29.14
C ILE A 139 19.01 -3.34 -29.25
N SER A 140 18.51 -3.93 -30.34
CA SER A 140 17.08 -4.14 -30.56
C SER A 140 16.55 -5.39 -29.85
N GLN A 141 17.41 -6.09 -29.10
CA GLN A 141 17.05 -7.24 -28.30
C GLN A 141 17.37 -6.99 -26.82
N ALA A 142 16.55 -7.54 -25.94
CA ALA A 142 16.75 -7.54 -24.51
C ALA A 142 16.52 -8.95 -23.95
N MET A 143 17.32 -9.35 -22.97
CA MET A 143 17.07 -10.56 -22.18
C MET A 143 16.32 -10.16 -20.91
N LEU A 144 15.13 -10.74 -20.73
CA LEU A 144 14.26 -10.52 -19.58
C LEU A 144 14.07 -11.84 -18.84
N ARG A 145 13.64 -11.76 -17.59
CA ARG A 145 13.33 -12.92 -16.74
C ARG A 145 11.85 -13.01 -16.44
N GLY A 146 11.36 -14.24 -16.32
CA GLY A 146 10.05 -14.53 -15.77
C GLY A 146 9.90 -14.02 -14.35
N ARG A 147 8.69 -13.66 -13.96
CA ARG A 147 8.32 -13.31 -12.57
C ARG A 147 8.68 -14.43 -11.59
N GLU A 148 8.65 -15.68 -12.03
CA GLU A 148 8.95 -16.89 -11.26
C GLU A 148 10.37 -16.84 -10.66
N CYS A 149 11.30 -16.20 -11.36
CA CYS A 149 12.68 -15.99 -10.90
C CYS A 149 12.80 -15.19 -9.60
N PHE A 150 11.78 -14.40 -9.27
CA PHE A 150 11.74 -13.53 -8.10
C PHE A 150 10.84 -14.08 -6.98
N ILE A 151 10.28 -15.28 -7.16
CA ILE A 151 9.40 -15.94 -6.20
C ILE A 151 10.12 -17.18 -5.69
N GLU A 152 10.49 -17.20 -4.40
CA GLU A 152 11.32 -18.27 -3.81
C GLU A 152 10.80 -19.68 -4.13
N ARG A 153 9.50 -19.88 -3.96
CA ARG A 153 8.80 -21.15 -4.21
C ARG A 153 8.67 -21.56 -5.70
N LEU A 154 9.06 -20.69 -6.64
CA LEU A 154 8.98 -20.92 -8.09
C LEU A 154 10.34 -20.77 -8.80
N LYS A 155 11.45 -20.63 -8.06
CA LYS A 155 12.77 -20.44 -8.65
C LYS A 155 13.18 -21.56 -9.61
N ASP A 156 12.71 -22.78 -9.39
CA ASP A 156 12.89 -23.95 -10.26
C ASP A 156 12.21 -23.80 -11.63
N LYS A 157 11.22 -22.90 -11.72
CA LYS A 157 10.49 -22.55 -12.95
C LYS A 157 10.96 -21.22 -13.57
N CYS A 158 12.10 -20.70 -13.12
CA CYS A 158 12.66 -19.47 -13.66
C CYS A 158 13.08 -19.69 -15.13
N GLU A 159 12.56 -18.85 -16.02
CA GLU A 159 12.93 -18.83 -17.44
C GLU A 159 13.45 -17.46 -17.86
N GLU A 160 14.40 -17.46 -18.78
CA GLU A 160 14.87 -16.28 -19.50
C GLU A 160 14.21 -16.19 -20.87
N TYR A 161 13.94 -14.97 -21.30
CA TYR A 161 13.28 -14.66 -22.55
C TYR A 161 14.11 -13.62 -23.30
N LEU A 162 14.46 -13.93 -24.54
CA LEU A 162 15.03 -12.96 -25.47
C LEU A 162 13.87 -12.30 -26.22
N VAL A 163 13.70 -11.00 -26.07
CA VAL A 163 12.60 -10.23 -26.65
C VAL A 163 13.13 -9.07 -27.50
N GLU A 164 12.29 -8.54 -28.38
CA GLU A 164 12.57 -7.25 -29.03
C GLU A 164 12.43 -6.10 -28.02
N THR A 165 13.37 -5.16 -28.04
CA THR A 165 13.40 -4.01 -27.13
C THR A 165 12.20 -3.08 -27.36
N GLN A 166 11.83 -2.86 -28.63
CA GLN A 166 10.70 -2.03 -28.99
C GLN A 166 9.38 -2.76 -28.66
N PRO A 167 8.51 -2.18 -27.81
CA PRO A 167 7.23 -2.79 -27.51
C PRO A 167 6.29 -2.70 -28.71
N LEU A 168 5.50 -3.76 -28.91
CA LEU A 168 4.39 -3.79 -29.86
C LEU A 168 3.26 -2.89 -29.40
N LEU A 169 2.99 -2.91 -28.08
CA LEU A 169 1.93 -2.16 -27.40
C LEU A 169 2.37 -1.83 -25.99
N THR A 170 1.77 -0.80 -25.39
CA THR A 170 1.94 -0.45 -23.97
C THR A 170 0.58 -0.43 -23.28
N GLY A 171 0.56 -0.20 -21.96
CA GLY A 171 -0.67 -0.04 -21.20
C GLY A 171 -1.64 1.02 -21.76
N ALA A 172 -1.18 1.99 -22.54
CA ALA A 172 -2.05 2.98 -23.18
C ALA A 172 -3.01 2.40 -24.23
N ALA A 173 -2.68 1.22 -24.79
CA ALA A 173 -3.48 0.52 -25.79
C ALA A 173 -4.43 -0.53 -25.16
N LEU A 174 -4.76 -0.37 -23.87
CA LEU A 174 -5.58 -1.31 -23.11
C LEU A 174 -6.79 -0.62 -22.50
N GLU A 175 -7.90 -1.35 -22.42
CA GLU A 175 -8.98 -1.05 -21.49
C GLU A 175 -8.60 -1.48 -20.06
N PRO A 176 -9.23 -0.90 -19.02
CA PRO A 176 -9.04 -1.35 -17.66
C PRO A 176 -9.23 -2.87 -17.51
N GLY A 177 -8.22 -3.51 -16.94
CA GLY A 177 -8.19 -4.92 -16.64
C GLY A 177 -9.23 -5.31 -15.60
N LYS A 178 -9.75 -6.53 -15.77
CA LYS A 178 -10.75 -7.13 -14.89
C LYS A 178 -10.15 -8.37 -14.23
N THR A 179 -10.44 -8.55 -12.95
CA THR A 179 -10.08 -9.76 -12.22
C THR A 179 -11.12 -10.85 -12.45
N ARG A 180 -10.70 -12.08 -12.73
CA ARG A 180 -11.58 -13.24 -12.89
C ARG A 180 -11.05 -14.43 -12.08
N PHE A 181 -11.94 -15.31 -11.63
CA PHE A 181 -11.52 -16.63 -11.16
C PHE A 181 -11.05 -17.48 -12.33
N LYS A 182 -9.83 -18.00 -12.24
CA LYS A 182 -9.24 -18.85 -13.28
C LYS A 182 -9.96 -20.20 -13.41
N ASN A 183 -10.41 -20.74 -12.28
CA ASN A 183 -11.02 -22.07 -12.22
C ASN A 183 -12.40 -22.05 -11.55
N ARG A 184 -13.15 -23.14 -11.75
CA ARG A 184 -14.49 -23.31 -11.16
C ARG A 184 -14.45 -23.46 -9.64
N SER A 185 -13.32 -23.93 -9.08
CA SER A 185 -13.12 -24.04 -7.63
C SER A 185 -12.88 -22.69 -6.96
N GLN A 186 -12.63 -21.63 -7.74
CA GLN A 186 -12.43 -20.25 -7.27
C GLN A 186 -11.18 -20.04 -6.40
N ASP A 187 -10.21 -20.94 -6.50
CA ASP A 187 -9.01 -20.92 -5.64
C ASP A 187 -7.85 -20.08 -6.23
N SER A 188 -8.02 -19.55 -7.44
CA SER A 188 -6.99 -18.74 -8.10
C SER A 188 -7.59 -17.68 -8.99
N TYR A 189 -6.92 -16.54 -9.06
CA TYR A 189 -7.34 -15.39 -9.86
C TYR A 189 -6.41 -15.13 -11.04
N GLU A 190 -6.98 -14.50 -12.06
CA GLU A 190 -6.31 -13.97 -13.24
C GLU A 190 -6.71 -12.50 -13.47
N VAL A 191 -5.84 -11.73 -14.14
CA VAL A 191 -6.16 -10.37 -14.61
C VAL A 191 -6.27 -10.39 -16.12
N CYS A 192 -7.47 -10.15 -16.64
CA CYS A 192 -7.73 -10.09 -18.07
C CYS A 192 -7.78 -8.64 -18.56
N LEU A 193 -6.99 -8.34 -19.57
CA LEU A 193 -6.85 -7.04 -20.21
C LEU A 193 -7.42 -7.11 -21.61
N ARG A 194 -8.19 -6.10 -22.02
CA ARG A 194 -8.69 -6.01 -23.39
C ARG A 194 -7.86 -5.03 -24.21
N ILE A 195 -7.35 -5.50 -25.34
CA ILE A 195 -6.46 -4.72 -26.22
C ILE A 195 -7.31 -3.91 -27.20
N THR A 196 -7.11 -2.60 -27.23
CA THR A 196 -7.85 -1.68 -28.11
C THR A 196 -7.15 -1.50 -29.46
N GLU A 197 -5.82 -1.52 -29.49
CA GLU A 197 -5.03 -1.35 -30.71
C GLU A 197 -4.42 -2.68 -31.18
N THR A 198 -5.13 -3.41 -32.04
CA THR A 198 -4.72 -4.75 -32.47
C THR A 198 -3.82 -4.79 -33.70
N LYS A 199 -3.66 -3.64 -34.39
CA LYS A 199 -2.92 -3.52 -35.66
C LYS A 199 -1.48 -4.04 -35.57
N TYR A 200 -0.80 -3.80 -34.45
CA TYR A 200 0.58 -4.25 -34.25
C TYR A 200 0.66 -5.75 -34.00
N LEU A 201 -0.29 -6.32 -33.24
CA LEU A 201 -0.38 -7.76 -33.00
C LEU A 201 -0.78 -8.55 -34.24
N ALA A 202 -1.55 -7.98 -35.15
CA ALA A 202 -1.95 -8.65 -36.39
C ALA A 202 -0.75 -9.03 -37.30
N LYS A 203 0.41 -8.41 -37.10
CA LYS A 203 1.67 -8.76 -37.78
C LYS A 203 2.44 -9.91 -37.09
N GLU A 204 2.00 -10.27 -35.89
CA GLU A 204 2.63 -11.27 -35.04
C GLU A 204 1.80 -12.56 -34.92
N VAL A 205 0.91 -12.83 -35.88
CA VAL A 205 0.14 -14.09 -35.94
C VAL A 205 1.08 -15.31 -35.95
N ASN A 206 0.71 -16.32 -35.16
CA ASN A 206 1.45 -17.54 -34.86
C ASN A 206 2.80 -17.32 -34.15
N LYS A 207 2.98 -16.17 -33.50
CA LYS A 207 4.17 -15.88 -32.69
C LYS A 207 3.78 -15.65 -31.24
N VAL A 208 4.78 -15.82 -30.36
CA VAL A 208 4.64 -15.60 -28.92
C VAL A 208 4.98 -14.16 -28.59
N VAL A 209 4.10 -13.52 -27.83
CA VAL A 209 4.26 -12.17 -27.30
C VAL A 209 4.30 -12.26 -25.78
N ALA A 210 5.29 -11.63 -25.16
CA ALA A 210 5.41 -11.50 -23.72
C ALA A 210 4.67 -10.25 -23.26
N LEU A 211 3.85 -10.38 -22.23
CA LEU A 211 3.42 -9.25 -21.41
C LEU A 211 4.45 -9.06 -20.31
N THR A 212 5.01 -7.87 -20.27
CA THR A 212 6.02 -7.50 -19.28
C THR A 212 5.52 -6.39 -18.39
N LEU A 213 5.89 -6.44 -17.12
CA LEU A 213 5.64 -5.38 -16.15
C LEU A 213 6.97 -5.01 -15.50
N ASN A 214 7.39 -3.74 -15.66
CA ASN A 214 8.69 -3.25 -15.17
C ASN A 214 9.88 -4.12 -15.66
N GLY A 215 9.81 -4.64 -16.89
CA GLY A 215 10.87 -5.48 -17.47
C GLY A 215 10.88 -6.95 -17.02
N GLN A 216 9.95 -7.37 -16.17
CA GLN A 216 9.77 -8.78 -15.83
C GLN A 216 8.67 -9.38 -16.72
N VAL A 217 8.84 -10.61 -17.20
CA VAL A 217 7.83 -11.32 -17.99
C VAL A 217 6.78 -11.88 -17.04
N TYR A 218 5.54 -11.39 -17.18
CA TYR A 218 4.40 -11.80 -16.36
C TYR A 218 3.52 -12.85 -17.04
N GLY A 219 3.56 -12.92 -18.36
CA GLY A 219 2.79 -13.88 -19.13
C GLY A 219 3.25 -13.95 -20.58
N LEU A 220 2.92 -15.07 -21.22
CA LEU A 220 3.20 -15.34 -22.63
C LEU A 220 1.89 -15.61 -23.36
N PHE A 221 1.74 -15.01 -24.53
CA PHE A 221 0.53 -15.06 -25.34
C PHE A 221 0.88 -15.52 -26.74
N LEU A 222 0.35 -16.66 -27.14
CA LEU A 222 0.39 -17.07 -28.54
C LEU A 222 -0.69 -16.30 -29.30
N ILE A 223 -0.29 -15.49 -30.27
CA ILE A 223 -1.23 -14.72 -31.09
C ILE A 223 -1.78 -15.63 -32.18
N THR A 224 -2.93 -16.26 -31.95
CA THR A 224 -3.57 -17.15 -32.92
C THR A 224 -4.52 -16.39 -33.85
N PRO A 225 -4.93 -16.94 -35.00
CA PRO A 225 -5.99 -16.36 -35.83
C PRO A 225 -7.31 -16.15 -35.05
N GLU A 226 -7.64 -17.06 -34.13
CA GLU A 226 -8.87 -17.02 -33.32
C GLU A 226 -8.90 -15.83 -32.35
N PHE A 227 -7.73 -15.37 -31.91
CA PHE A 227 -7.58 -14.16 -31.10
C PHE A 227 -8.24 -12.95 -31.78
N PHE A 228 -8.22 -12.90 -33.12
CA PHE A 228 -8.85 -11.82 -33.88
C PHE A 228 -10.29 -12.13 -34.28
N SER A 229 -10.66 -13.39 -34.48
CA SER A 229 -12.01 -13.76 -34.95
C SER A 229 -13.08 -13.53 -33.89
N ASN A 230 -12.76 -13.70 -32.61
CA ASN A 230 -13.72 -13.55 -31.52
C ASN A 230 -13.93 -12.09 -31.07
N SER A 231 -13.15 -11.14 -31.62
CA SER A 231 -13.17 -9.70 -31.28
C SER A 231 -13.06 -9.37 -29.78
N SER A 232 -12.70 -10.35 -28.95
CA SER A 232 -12.52 -10.16 -27.51
C SER A 232 -11.20 -9.44 -27.24
N TYR A 233 -10.16 -9.75 -28.03
CA TYR A 233 -8.79 -9.24 -27.89
C TYR A 233 -8.31 -9.29 -26.43
N GLU A 234 -8.74 -10.31 -25.69
CA GLU A 234 -8.51 -10.45 -24.27
C GLU A 234 -7.20 -11.22 -24.02
N ALA A 235 -6.33 -10.63 -23.19
CA ALA A 235 -5.09 -11.24 -22.73
C ALA A 235 -5.14 -11.37 -21.21
N CYS A 236 -5.16 -12.61 -20.70
CA CYS A 236 -5.23 -12.88 -19.26
C CYS A 236 -3.86 -13.25 -18.69
N ILE A 237 -3.45 -12.53 -17.66
CA ILE A 237 -2.26 -12.82 -16.87
C ILE A 237 -2.63 -13.88 -15.83
N ASP A 238 -2.01 -15.04 -15.96
CA ASP A 238 -2.10 -16.14 -15.00
C ASP A 238 -0.85 -16.17 -14.12
N GLY A 239 -1.04 -16.42 -12.84
CA GLY A 239 0.04 -16.95 -12.04
C GLY A 239 -0.37 -17.24 -10.61
N HIS A 240 -1.56 -17.83 -10.48
CA HIS A 240 -2.10 -18.27 -9.19
C HIS A 240 -2.08 -17.15 -8.15
N PHE A 241 -2.61 -15.98 -8.53
CA PHE A 241 -2.75 -14.86 -7.61
C PHE A 241 -3.79 -15.18 -6.54
N ASN A 242 -3.53 -14.73 -5.32
CA ASN A 242 -4.58 -14.61 -4.31
C ASN A 242 -5.42 -13.34 -4.56
N GLN A 243 -6.49 -13.15 -3.78
CA GLN A 243 -7.40 -12.02 -3.95
C GLN A 243 -6.71 -10.66 -3.80
N ASP A 244 -5.82 -10.51 -2.83
CA ASP A 244 -5.15 -9.23 -2.55
C ASP A 244 -4.12 -8.90 -3.65
N GLU A 245 -3.35 -9.91 -4.08
CA GLU A 245 -2.37 -9.79 -5.17
C GLU A 245 -3.03 -9.41 -6.49
N VAL A 246 -4.16 -10.03 -6.83
CA VAL A 246 -4.85 -9.76 -8.10
C VAL A 246 -5.47 -8.37 -8.11
N GLN A 247 -6.02 -7.92 -6.97
CA GLN A 247 -6.57 -6.57 -6.84
C GLN A 247 -5.48 -5.51 -6.94
N LEU A 248 -4.35 -5.72 -6.27
CA LEU A 248 -3.18 -4.85 -6.35
C LEU A 248 -2.66 -4.76 -7.80
N LEU A 249 -2.50 -5.91 -8.47
CA LEU A 249 -2.05 -5.94 -9.85
C LEU A 249 -3.03 -5.21 -10.76
N ALA A 250 -4.33 -5.49 -10.67
CA ALA A 250 -5.34 -4.80 -11.48
C ALA A 250 -5.33 -3.28 -11.24
N ALA A 251 -5.20 -2.83 -9.99
CA ALA A 251 -5.13 -1.41 -9.66
C ALA A 251 -3.89 -0.72 -10.26
N VAL A 252 -2.72 -1.37 -10.20
CA VAL A 252 -1.49 -0.86 -10.82
C VAL A 252 -1.64 -0.76 -12.34
N LEU A 253 -2.19 -1.79 -12.98
CA LEU A 253 -2.36 -1.83 -14.43
C LEU A 253 -3.37 -0.78 -14.93
N ASN A 254 -4.49 -0.61 -14.22
CA ASN A 254 -5.56 0.30 -14.62
C ASN A 254 -5.19 1.78 -14.45
N ALA A 255 -4.32 2.09 -13.48
CA ALA A 255 -3.86 3.45 -13.26
C ALA A 255 -2.76 3.89 -14.24
N GLY A 256 -2.13 2.93 -14.92
CA GLY A 256 -0.99 3.17 -15.80
C GLY A 256 0.35 3.28 -15.08
N ALA A 257 1.38 3.55 -15.87
CA ALA A 257 2.76 3.61 -15.41
C ALA A 257 3.06 4.95 -14.73
N LEU A 258 3.82 4.89 -13.64
CA LEU A 258 4.44 6.07 -13.05
C LEU A 258 5.44 6.67 -14.05
N PRO A 259 5.42 8.01 -14.21
CA PRO A 259 6.27 8.68 -15.17
C PRO A 259 7.75 8.61 -14.77
N ILE A 260 8.03 8.44 -13.47
CA ILE A 260 9.37 8.39 -12.90
C ILE A 260 9.46 7.42 -11.73
N GLU A 261 10.69 6.99 -11.43
CA GLU A 261 10.96 6.17 -10.25
C GLU A 261 10.85 6.97 -8.97
N LEU A 262 10.47 6.28 -7.90
CA LEU A 262 10.17 6.86 -6.61
C LEU A 262 10.99 6.17 -5.54
N ARG A 263 11.53 6.98 -4.63
CA ARG A 263 12.24 6.51 -3.45
C ARG A 263 11.43 6.83 -2.20
N ILE A 264 11.25 5.85 -1.33
CA ILE A 264 10.56 6.06 -0.06
C ILE A 264 11.49 6.86 0.87
N VAL A 265 10.99 8.00 1.34
CA VAL A 265 11.71 8.89 2.26
C VAL A 265 11.30 8.57 3.70
N GLU A 266 10.00 8.42 3.92
CA GLU A 266 9.44 8.18 5.24
C GLU A 266 8.24 7.25 5.11
N LYS A 267 8.07 6.39 6.10
CA LYS A 267 6.97 5.45 6.16
C LYS A 267 6.53 5.29 7.61
N GLY A 268 5.23 5.28 7.83
CA GLY A 268 4.67 5.26 9.17
C GLY A 268 3.25 4.72 9.21
N THR A 269 2.83 4.34 10.40
CA THR A 269 1.50 3.79 10.64
C THR A 269 0.74 4.75 11.53
N VAL A 270 -0.43 5.19 11.08
CA VAL A 270 -1.37 5.99 11.86
C VAL A 270 -2.33 5.02 12.53
N SER A 271 -2.07 4.73 13.80
CA SER A 271 -2.98 3.95 14.63
C SER A 271 -4.24 4.76 14.92
N ALA A 272 -5.39 4.26 14.49
CA ALA A 272 -6.71 4.83 14.75
C ALA A 272 -7.15 4.59 16.21
N HIS A 273 -6.41 5.10 17.19
CA HIS A 273 -6.89 5.20 18.55
C HIS A 273 -6.46 6.57 19.10
N PRO A 274 -7.39 7.44 19.54
CA PRO A 274 -7.02 8.41 20.57
C PRO A 274 -6.54 7.58 21.75
N ASN A 275 -5.24 7.67 22.00
CA ASN A 275 -4.55 7.10 23.13
C ASN A 275 -5.40 7.31 24.39
N LEU A 276 -6.02 6.22 24.89
CA LEU A 276 -6.94 6.20 26.04
C LEU A 276 -6.37 7.00 27.22
N VAL A 277 -5.04 6.98 27.35
CA VAL A 277 -4.22 7.78 28.28
C VAL A 277 -4.63 9.26 28.30
N TRP A 278 -4.82 9.92 27.16
CA TRP A 278 -5.17 11.34 27.11
C TRP A 278 -6.59 11.62 27.62
N ILE A 279 -7.53 10.70 27.38
CA ILE A 279 -8.90 10.81 27.91
C ILE A 279 -8.86 10.73 29.44
N PHE A 280 -8.09 9.79 30.01
CA PHE A 280 -7.91 9.68 31.45
C PHE A 280 -7.21 10.90 32.05
N VAL A 281 -6.19 11.46 31.38
CA VAL A 281 -5.50 12.67 31.83
C VAL A 281 -6.46 13.86 31.89
N ILE A 282 -7.31 14.06 30.88
CA ILE A 282 -8.31 15.14 30.87
C ILE A 282 -9.35 14.94 31.98
N LEU A 283 -9.83 13.72 32.21
CA LEU A 283 -10.77 13.41 33.28
C LEU A 283 -10.16 13.67 34.67
N ILE A 284 -8.90 13.29 34.90
CA ILE A 284 -8.21 13.52 36.17
C ILE A 284 -8.03 15.02 36.42
N ILE A 285 -7.59 15.78 35.40
CA ILE A 285 -7.45 17.24 35.51
C ILE A 285 -8.81 17.89 35.82
N GLY A 286 -9.87 17.46 35.14
CA GLY A 286 -11.23 17.93 35.40
C GLY A 286 -11.70 17.66 36.83
N ALA A 287 -11.45 16.45 37.34
CA ALA A 287 -11.81 16.07 38.71
C ALA A 287 -11.03 16.87 39.77
N VAL A 288 -9.74 17.15 39.54
CA VAL A 288 -8.91 17.96 40.43
C VAL A 288 -9.40 19.41 40.47
N ILE A 289 -9.71 19.99 39.32
CA ILE A 289 -10.25 21.36 39.25
C ILE A 289 -11.59 21.45 39.98
N LEU A 290 -12.50 20.49 39.75
CA LEU A 290 -13.80 20.45 40.41
C LEU A 290 -13.66 20.33 41.94
N TYR A 291 -12.74 19.47 42.40
CA TYR A 291 -12.44 19.32 43.82
C TYR A 291 -11.95 20.63 44.46
N LEU A 292 -11.04 21.35 43.79
CA LEU A 292 -10.53 22.64 44.26
C LEU A 292 -11.62 23.71 44.34
N VAL A 293 -12.54 23.74 43.37
CA VAL A 293 -13.69 24.66 43.38
C VAL A 293 -14.64 24.35 44.53
N LEU A 294 -14.97 23.08 44.76
CA LEU A 294 -15.84 22.67 45.87
C LEU A 294 -15.23 23.00 47.23
N LYS A 295 -13.92 22.79 47.39
CA LYS A 295 -13.19 23.13 48.63
C LYS A 295 -13.15 24.63 48.88
N ARG A 296 -12.98 25.45 47.83
CA ARG A 296 -13.01 26.92 47.93
C ARG A 296 -14.40 27.41 48.36
N LYS A 297 -15.47 26.77 47.89
CA LYS A 297 -16.86 27.11 48.26
C LYS A 297 -17.16 26.75 49.72
N SER A 298 -16.70 25.58 50.19
CA SER A 298 -16.86 25.13 51.59
C SER A 298 -16.07 25.96 52.61
N GLY A 299 -14.91 26.51 52.24
CA GLY A 299 -14.13 27.40 53.12
C GLY A 299 -14.83 28.73 53.45
N ARG A 300 -15.70 29.22 52.55
CA ARG A 300 -16.43 30.49 52.73
C ARG A 300 -17.61 30.41 53.70
N SER A 301 -18.20 29.23 53.88
CA SER A 301 -19.38 29.04 54.74
C SER A 301 -19.06 28.90 56.23
N SER A 302 -17.78 28.84 56.63
CA SER A 302 -17.36 28.67 58.04
C SER A 302 -17.03 29.98 58.78
N LEU A 303 -17.13 31.14 58.10
CA LEU A 303 -16.80 32.46 58.67
C LEU A 303 -18.02 33.29 59.11
N GLN A 304 -19.24 32.73 59.09
CA GLN A 304 -20.47 33.47 59.45
C GLN A 304 -21.19 32.97 60.71
N THR A 305 -20.59 32.11 61.52
CA THR A 305 -21.21 31.65 62.79
C THR A 305 -20.26 31.77 63.99
N THR A 306 -19.80 32.98 64.26
CA THR A 306 -19.38 33.40 65.61
C THR A 306 -19.66 34.89 65.78
N SER A 307 -20.88 35.21 66.22
CA SER A 307 -21.20 36.43 66.99
C SER A 307 -22.01 36.01 68.20
#